data_AF-A0A2E3UCJ6-F1
#
_entry.id   AF-A0A2E3UCJ6-F1
#
_cell.length_a   1.000
_cell.length_b   1.000
_cell.length_c   1.000
_cell.angle_alpha   90.00
_cell.angle_beta   90.00
_cell.angle_gamma   90.00
#
_symmetry.space_group_name_H-M   'P 1'
#
loop_
_entity.id
_entity.type
_entity.pdbx_description
1 polymer ?
#
loop_
_entity_poly.entity_id
_entity_poly.type
_entity_poly.pdbx_seq_one_letter_code
_entity_poly.pdbx_strand_id
1 'polypeptide(L)'
;MAITTEILKTYRAPRAALRRQLDGGPREDRALVYVFTACLLVFLSTLPRLAREAHLNPEVPLDARIGGALLGWVFIVPLALYGIAAGSHLIARLLGGRGSWFGARLALFWAFLAISPLWLLHGLVAGFIGAGATLTAVSSLVTFGFLYIWGAGLMEAEGHGHAERQV
;
A
#
# COMPACT_ATOMS: atom_id res chain seq x y z
N MET A 1 16.03 2.83 12.20
CA MET A 1 15.10 3.96 12.44
C MET A 1 13.70 3.40 12.70
N ALA A 2 12.85 4.10 13.44
CA ALA A 2 11.45 3.70 13.61
C ALA A 2 10.72 3.71 12.27
N ILE A 3 9.87 2.70 12.01
CA ILE A 3 9.09 2.58 10.77
C ILE A 3 8.20 3.81 10.55
N THR A 4 7.59 4.34 11.61
CA THR A 4 6.74 5.53 11.56
C THR A 4 7.48 6.76 11.02
N THR A 5 8.74 6.98 11.45
CA THR A 5 9.57 8.07 10.94
C THR A 5 9.93 7.86 9.47
N GLU A 6 10.18 6.61 9.05
CA GLU A 6 10.46 6.30 7.65
C GLU A 6 9.22 6.47 6.75
N ILE A 7 8.02 6.17 7.25
CA ILE A 7 6.76 6.48 6.56
C ILE A 7 6.66 7.99 6.30
N LEU A 8 6.88 8.82 7.32
CA LEU A 8 6.80 10.29 7.15
C LEU A 8 7.82 10.82 6.15
N LYS A 9 9.05 10.29 6.14
CA LYS A 9 10.08 10.67 5.17
C LYS A 9 9.73 10.24 3.75
N THR A 10 8.97 9.16 3.58
CA THR A 10 8.57 8.64 2.26
C THR A 10 7.77 9.67 1.47
N TYR A 11 6.97 10.51 2.14
CA TYR A 11 6.19 11.57 1.49
C TYR A 11 7.05 12.65 0.83
N ARG A 12 8.27 12.89 1.33
CA ARG A 12 9.20 13.89 0.77
C ARG A 12 10.25 13.29 -0.14
N ALA A 13 10.68 12.07 0.14
CA ALA A 13 11.77 11.41 -0.57
C ALA A 13 11.49 9.91 -0.75
N PRO A 14 10.50 9.52 -1.57
CA PRO A 14 10.07 8.12 -1.71
C PRO A 14 11.17 7.22 -2.28
N ARG A 15 11.95 7.69 -3.26
CA ARG A 15 13.09 6.95 -3.83
C ARG A 15 14.15 6.64 -2.78
N ALA A 16 14.54 7.64 -1.99
CA ALA A 16 15.53 7.47 -0.94
C ALA A 16 15.02 6.54 0.17
N ALA A 17 13.72 6.59 0.50
CA ALA A 17 13.11 5.67 1.45
C ALA A 17 13.17 4.23 0.94
N LEU A 18 12.80 3.98 -0.32
CA LEU A 18 12.87 2.62 -0.87
C LEU A 18 14.31 2.12 -0.99
N ARG A 19 15.25 2.97 -1.44
CA ARG A 19 16.69 2.64 -1.47
C ARG A 19 17.16 2.09 -0.13
N ARG A 20 16.87 2.79 0.98
CA ARG A 20 17.20 2.31 2.33
C ARG A 20 16.56 0.97 2.68
N GLN A 21 15.37 0.67 2.16
CA GLN A 21 14.74 -0.64 2.35
C GLN A 21 15.47 -1.72 1.54
N LEU A 22 15.84 -1.43 0.29
CA LEU A 22 16.59 -2.33 -0.60
C LEU A 22 18.01 -2.61 -0.08
N ASP A 23 18.70 -1.59 0.41
CA ASP A 23 20.06 -1.68 0.98
C ASP A 23 20.12 -2.63 2.19
N GLY A 24 18.99 -2.88 2.85
CA GLY A 24 18.87 -3.86 3.94
C GLY A 24 18.90 -5.33 3.48
N GLY A 25 19.11 -5.59 2.19
CA GLY A 25 19.17 -6.92 1.60
C GLY A 25 17.80 -7.58 1.34
N PRO A 26 17.78 -8.69 0.58
CA PRO A 26 16.56 -9.42 0.27
C PRO A 26 16.01 -10.10 1.52
N ARG A 27 14.84 -9.61 1.96
CA ARG A 27 14.15 -10.06 3.18
C ARG A 27 12.67 -10.16 2.91
N GLU A 28 12.24 -11.34 2.44
CA GLU A 28 10.85 -11.61 2.10
C GLU A 28 9.94 -11.57 3.34
N ASP A 29 10.46 -12.01 4.49
CA ASP A 29 9.82 -11.90 5.80
C ASP A 29 9.36 -10.47 6.09
N ARG A 30 10.24 -9.49 5.86
CA ARG A 30 9.95 -8.07 6.07
C ARG A 30 8.93 -7.53 5.06
N ALA A 31 9.02 -7.95 3.80
CA ALA A 31 8.06 -7.56 2.77
C ALA A 31 6.64 -8.05 3.12
N LEU A 32 6.52 -9.29 3.62
CA LEU A 32 5.27 -9.85 4.11
C LEU A 32 4.73 -9.06 5.30
N VAL A 33 5.56 -8.73 6.29
CA VAL A 33 5.15 -7.90 7.42
C VAL A 33 4.60 -6.56 6.96
N TYR A 34 5.21 -5.91 5.95
CA TYR A 34 4.72 -4.64 5.43
C TYR A 34 3.34 -4.77 4.79
N VAL A 35 3.12 -5.75 3.90
CA VAL A 35 1.84 -5.90 3.22
C VAL A 35 0.73 -6.29 4.19
N PHE A 36 0.97 -7.21 5.13
CA PHE A 36 -0.02 -7.60 6.13
C PHE A 36 -0.34 -6.44 7.09
N THR A 37 0.67 -5.71 7.54
CA THR A 37 0.45 -4.52 8.39
C THR A 37 -0.36 -3.47 7.65
N ALA A 38 -0.03 -3.18 6.40
CA ALA A 38 -0.77 -2.24 5.57
C ALA A 38 -2.22 -2.68 5.37
N CYS A 39 -2.45 -3.96 5.06
CA CYS A 39 -3.79 -4.53 4.89
C CYS A 39 -4.62 -4.46 6.17
N LEU A 40 -4.02 -4.74 7.34
CA LEU A 40 -4.69 -4.59 8.62
C LEU A 40 -5.07 -3.13 8.89
N LEU A 41 -4.17 -2.17 8.64
CA LEU A 41 -4.46 -0.75 8.81
C LEU A 41 -5.57 -0.27 7.87
N VAL A 42 -5.57 -0.72 6.62
CA VAL A 42 -6.64 -0.41 5.67
C VAL A 42 -7.95 -1.07 6.09
N PHE A 43 -7.94 -2.32 6.53
CA PHE A 43 -9.13 -2.97 7.10
C PHE A 43 -9.70 -2.16 8.27
N LEU A 44 -8.86 -1.74 9.22
CA LEU A 44 -9.28 -0.88 10.34
C LEU A 44 -9.89 0.43 9.84
N SER A 45 -9.33 1.03 8.78
CA SER A 45 -9.91 2.23 8.16
C SER A 45 -11.33 2.00 7.61
N THR A 46 -11.68 0.77 7.23
CA THR A 46 -13.03 0.50 6.70
C THR A 46 -14.10 0.38 7.78
N LEU A 47 -13.74 0.07 9.03
CA LEU A 47 -14.70 -0.21 10.10
C LEU A 47 -15.73 0.91 10.34
N PRO A 48 -15.37 2.21 10.39
CA PRO A 48 -16.34 3.29 10.57
C PRO A 48 -17.40 3.33 9.46
N ARG A 49 -16.98 3.10 8.21
CA ARG A 49 -17.88 3.03 7.06
C ARG A 49 -18.79 1.80 7.15
N LEU A 50 -18.24 0.62 7.47
CA LEU A 50 -19.05 -0.61 7.60
C LEU A 50 -20.10 -0.48 8.72
N ALA A 51 -19.74 0.14 9.84
CA ALA A 51 -20.66 0.42 10.94
C ALA A 51 -21.80 1.35 10.51
N ARG A 52 -21.48 2.44 9.79
CA ARG A 52 -22.48 3.34 9.21
C ARG A 52 -23.41 2.60 8.25
N GLU A 53 -22.85 1.80 7.34
CA GLU A 53 -23.64 1.08 6.34
C GLU A 53 -24.56 0.02 6.98
N ALA A 54 -24.11 -0.67 8.03
CA ALA A 54 -24.94 -1.61 8.79
C ALA A 54 -26.09 -0.90 9.52
N HIS A 55 -25.86 0.33 10.01
CA HIS A 55 -26.90 1.14 10.63
C HIS A 55 -27.94 1.63 9.61
N LEU A 56 -27.50 2.03 8.41
CA LEU A 56 -28.39 2.53 7.35
C LEU A 56 -29.12 1.41 6.59
N ASN A 57 -28.50 0.24 6.44
CA ASN A 57 -29.10 -0.94 5.83
C ASN A 57 -28.90 -2.16 6.75
N PRO A 58 -29.88 -2.44 7.64
CA PRO A 58 -29.83 -3.54 8.59
C PRO A 58 -29.96 -4.94 7.98
N GLU A 59 -30.33 -5.08 6.71
CA GLU A 59 -30.50 -6.39 6.06
C GLU A 59 -29.19 -7.18 6.04
N VAL A 60 -28.06 -6.48 5.93
CA VAL A 60 -26.72 -7.09 6.02
C VAL A 60 -26.10 -6.71 7.37
N PRO A 61 -25.99 -7.66 8.31
CA PRO A 61 -25.49 -7.40 9.65
C PRO A 61 -24.01 -6.99 9.64
N LEU A 62 -23.59 -6.24 10.66
CA LEU A 62 -22.23 -5.73 10.79
C LEU A 62 -21.19 -6.86 10.75
N ASP A 63 -21.44 -7.97 11.44
CA ASP A 63 -20.51 -9.10 11.52
C ASP A 63 -20.23 -9.71 10.13
N ALA A 64 -21.25 -9.81 9.28
CA ALA A 64 -21.08 -10.28 7.90
C ALA A 64 -20.23 -9.31 7.07
N ARG A 65 -20.43 -7.99 7.24
CA ARG A 65 -19.64 -6.96 6.56
C ARG A 65 -18.18 -6.98 7.02
N ILE A 66 -17.94 -7.06 8.33
CA ILE A 66 -16.61 -7.15 8.91
C ILE A 66 -15.92 -8.44 8.45
N GLY A 67 -16.60 -9.58 8.47
CA GLY A 67 -16.06 -10.86 8.01
C GLY A 67 -15.65 -10.81 6.54
N GLY A 68 -16.50 -10.27 5.67
CA GLY A 68 -16.20 -10.07 4.25
C GLY A 68 -15.02 -9.11 4.03
N ALA A 69 -14.98 -8.00 4.74
CA ALA A 69 -13.88 -7.04 4.66
C ALA A 69 -12.55 -7.62 5.15
N LEU A 70 -12.56 -8.37 6.25
CA LEU A 70 -11.37 -9.04 6.78
C LEU A 70 -10.83 -10.07 5.79
N LEU A 71 -11.72 -10.91 5.23
CA LEU A 71 -11.34 -11.88 4.20
C LEU A 71 -10.72 -11.18 2.97
N GLY A 72 -11.39 -10.14 2.49
CA GLY A 72 -10.91 -9.32 1.37
C GLY A 72 -9.53 -8.72 1.63
N TRP A 73 -9.38 -7.96 2.71
CA TRP A 73 -8.15 -7.22 2.98
C TRP A 73 -7.00 -8.09 3.46
N VAL A 74 -7.23 -9.11 4.28
CA VAL A 74 -6.13 -9.89 4.90
C VAL A 74 -5.75 -11.10 4.07
N PHE A 75 -6.65 -11.69 3.29
CA PHE A 75 -6.35 -12.87 2.49
C PHE A 75 -6.27 -12.55 1.00
N ILE A 76 -7.27 -11.87 0.44
CA ILE A 76 -7.34 -11.66 -1.03
C ILE A 76 -6.36 -10.58 -1.49
N VAL A 77 -6.33 -9.43 -0.82
CA VAL A 77 -5.53 -8.26 -1.25
C VAL A 77 -4.03 -8.54 -1.23
N PRO A 78 -3.41 -9.20 -0.24
CA PRO A 78 -1.98 -9.51 -0.28
C PRO A 78 -1.61 -10.35 -1.51
N LEU A 79 -2.44 -11.36 -1.84
CA LEU A 79 -2.25 -12.19 -3.03
C LEU A 79 -2.39 -11.35 -4.31
N ALA A 80 -3.39 -10.46 -4.38
CA ALA A 80 -3.56 -9.55 -5.50
C ALA A 80 -2.35 -8.61 -5.66
N LEU A 81 -1.82 -8.06 -4.55
CA LEU A 81 -0.63 -7.19 -4.57
C LEU A 81 0.62 -7.95 -5.04
N TYR A 82 0.77 -9.24 -4.71
CA TYR A 82 1.82 -10.08 -5.29
C TYR A 82 1.71 -10.16 -6.82
N GLY A 83 0.49 -10.38 -7.33
CA GLY A 83 0.23 -10.40 -8.78
C GLY A 83 0.51 -9.06 -9.45
N ILE A 84 0.09 -7.94 -8.82
CA ILE A 84 0.34 -6.58 -9.32
C ILE A 84 1.84 -6.28 -9.32
N ALA A 85 2.58 -6.65 -8.27
CA ALA A 85 4.02 -6.46 -8.22
C ALA A 85 4.72 -7.23 -9.34
N ALA A 86 4.34 -8.49 -9.55
CA ALA A 86 4.86 -9.31 -10.64
C ALA A 86 4.55 -8.70 -12.02
N GLY A 87 3.31 -8.26 -12.25
CA GLY A 87 2.91 -7.59 -13.48
C GLY A 87 3.67 -6.28 -13.71
N SER A 88 3.83 -5.47 -12.66
CA SER A 88 4.57 -4.21 -12.74
C SER A 88 6.04 -4.40 -13.10
N HIS A 89 6.69 -5.44 -12.55
CA HIS A 89 8.04 -5.81 -12.92
C HIS A 89 8.13 -6.29 -14.38
N LEU A 90 7.16 -7.09 -14.85
CA LEU A 90 7.15 -7.55 -16.23
C LEU A 90 7.02 -6.37 -17.22
N ILE A 91 6.11 -5.42 -16.94
CA ILE A 91 5.96 -4.20 -17.73
C ILE A 91 7.25 -3.38 -17.69
N ALA A 92 7.83 -3.18 -16.51
CA ALA A 92 9.09 -2.46 -16.38
C ALA A 92 10.22 -3.11 -17.19
N ARG A 93 10.31 -4.44 -17.17
CA ARG A 93 11.30 -5.20 -17.94
C ARG A 93 11.12 -5.03 -19.45
N LEU A 94 9.87 -4.98 -19.95
CA LEU A 94 9.59 -4.67 -21.36
C LEU A 94 10.03 -3.24 -21.74
N LEU A 95 10.00 -2.31 -20.79
CA LEU A 95 10.46 -0.93 -20.95
C LEU A 95 11.97 -0.74 -20.64
N GLY A 96 12.72 -1.84 -20.46
CA GLY A 96 14.18 -1.81 -20.22
C GLY A 96 14.60 -1.79 -18.76
N GLY A 97 13.67 -1.95 -17.81
CA GLY A 97 13.94 -2.13 -16.38
C GLY A 97 14.82 -3.35 -16.10
N ARG A 98 15.70 -3.22 -15.11
CA ARG A 98 16.70 -4.24 -14.76
C ARG A 98 16.63 -4.64 -13.28
N GLY A 99 15.54 -4.29 -12.60
CA GLY A 99 15.32 -4.61 -11.19
C GLY A 99 15.10 -6.10 -10.95
N SER A 100 14.87 -6.43 -9.69
CA SER A 100 14.51 -7.78 -9.27
C SER A 100 13.02 -7.88 -8.94
N TRP A 101 12.46 -9.09 -9.06
CA TRP A 101 11.10 -9.39 -8.59
C TRP A 101 10.90 -9.01 -7.11
N PHE A 102 11.94 -9.19 -6.29
CA PHE A 102 11.92 -8.74 -4.90
C PHE A 102 11.79 -7.22 -4.79
N GLY A 103 12.59 -6.47 -5.55
CA GLY A 103 12.55 -5.01 -5.55
C GLY A 103 11.19 -4.43 -5.93
N ALA A 104 10.56 -4.99 -6.97
CA ALA A 104 9.21 -4.56 -7.39
C ALA A 104 8.14 -4.83 -6.33
N ARG A 105 8.19 -6.01 -5.68
CA ARG A 105 7.30 -6.34 -4.55
C ARG A 105 7.52 -5.41 -3.37
N LEU A 106 8.77 -5.20 -2.99
CA LEU A 106 9.12 -4.31 -1.89
C LEU A 106 8.66 -2.87 -2.16
N ALA A 107 8.80 -2.38 -3.40
CA ALA A 107 8.32 -1.06 -3.81
C ALA A 107 6.81 -0.91 -3.61
N LEU A 108 6.03 -1.89 -4.08
CA LEU A 108 4.58 -1.88 -3.94
C LEU A 108 4.14 -2.00 -2.47
N PHE A 109 4.72 -2.95 -1.72
CA PHE A 109 4.33 -3.20 -0.34
C PHE A 109 4.72 -2.05 0.58
N TRP A 110 5.90 -1.46 0.36
CA TRP A 110 6.31 -0.25 1.06
C TRP A 110 5.37 0.92 0.75
N ALA A 111 5.02 1.13 -0.52
CA ALA A 111 4.10 2.20 -0.89
C ALA A 111 2.71 2.02 -0.25
N PHE A 112 2.22 0.77 -0.24
CA PHE A 112 0.93 0.43 0.38
C PHE A 112 0.93 0.65 1.90
N LEU A 113 2.03 0.31 2.58
CA LEU A 113 2.22 0.63 3.99
C LEU A 113 2.34 2.14 4.24
N ALA A 114 3.14 2.84 3.43
CA ALA A 114 3.41 4.25 3.61
C ALA A 114 2.16 5.12 3.40
N ILE A 115 1.24 4.70 2.53
CA ILE A 115 -0.03 5.41 2.30
C ILE A 115 -1.10 5.11 3.36
N SER A 116 -0.89 4.10 4.22
CA SER A 116 -1.88 3.69 5.24
C SER A 116 -2.39 4.81 6.16
N PRO A 117 -1.61 5.85 6.55
CA PRO A 117 -2.15 6.96 7.34
C PRO A 117 -3.22 7.77 6.60
N LEU A 118 -3.07 7.96 5.28
CA LEU A 118 -4.08 8.63 4.47
C LEU A 118 -5.32 7.74 4.27
N TRP A 119 -5.14 6.43 4.18
CA TRP A 119 -6.25 5.48 4.18
C TRP A 119 -7.06 5.52 5.48
N LEU A 120 -6.39 5.60 6.63
CA LEU A 120 -7.06 5.77 7.93
C LEU A 120 -7.90 7.05 7.96
N LEU A 121 -7.35 8.17 7.48
CA LEU A 121 -8.10 9.42 7.35
C LEU A 121 -9.31 9.27 6.41
N HIS A 122 -9.12 8.63 5.26
CA HIS A 122 -10.20 8.33 4.31
C HIS A 122 -11.32 7.53 4.97
N GLY A 123 -10.97 6.52 5.76
CA GLY A 123 -11.90 5.70 6.53
C GLY A 123 -12.77 6.50 7.50
N LEU A 124 -12.15 7.42 8.25
CA LEU A 124 -12.85 8.29 9.18
C LEU A 124 -13.80 9.25 8.46
N VAL A 125 -13.35 9.85 7.35
CA VAL A 125 -14.20 10.74 6.54
C VAL A 125 -15.38 9.97 5.94
N ALA A 126 -15.15 8.77 5.41
CA ALA A 126 -16.19 7.93 4.85
C ALA A 126 -17.23 7.49 5.90
N GLY A 127 -16.79 7.16 7.12
CA GLY A 127 -17.68 6.73 8.20
C GLY A 127 -18.46 7.86 8.86
N PHE A 128 -17.80 8.99 9.17
CA PHE A 128 -18.45 10.07 9.92
C PHE A 128 -19.17 11.08 9.03
N ILE A 129 -18.55 11.49 7.92
CA ILE A 129 -19.10 12.51 7.03
C ILE A 129 -19.97 11.86 5.95
N GLY A 130 -19.49 10.75 5.37
CA GLY A 130 -20.16 10.05 4.27
C GLY A 130 -19.77 10.61 2.89
N ALA A 131 -20.58 10.32 1.89
CA ALA A 131 -20.30 10.71 0.50
C ALA A 131 -20.38 12.24 0.31
N GLY A 132 -19.41 12.81 -0.39
CA GLY A 132 -19.36 14.25 -0.67
C GLY A 132 -17.98 14.72 -1.12
N ALA A 133 -17.84 16.04 -1.31
CA ALA A 133 -16.61 16.66 -1.81
C ALA A 133 -15.38 16.35 -0.93
N THR A 134 -15.55 16.32 0.40
CA THR A 134 -14.47 16.00 1.34
C THR A 134 -13.97 14.57 1.16
N LEU A 135 -14.88 13.60 1.02
CA LEU A 135 -14.49 12.21 0.79
C LEU A 135 -13.73 12.10 -0.54
N THR A 136 -14.27 12.68 -1.62
CA THR A 136 -13.61 12.69 -2.93
C THR A 136 -12.21 13.32 -2.89
N ALA A 137 -12.04 14.42 -2.16
CA ALA A 137 -10.73 15.07 -1.99
C ALA A 137 -9.74 14.14 -1.29
N VAL A 138 -10.15 13.49 -0.19
CA VAL A 138 -9.28 12.56 0.55
C VAL A 138 -9.00 11.31 -0.27
N SER A 139 -9.98 10.74 -0.98
CA SER A 139 -9.77 9.60 -1.90
C SER A 139 -8.77 9.97 -3.00
N SER A 140 -8.82 11.19 -3.51
CA SER A 140 -7.84 11.70 -4.48
C SER A 140 -6.44 11.77 -3.87
N LEU A 141 -6.31 12.30 -2.65
CA LEU A 141 -5.02 12.35 -1.94
C LEU A 141 -4.44 10.95 -1.70
N VAL A 142 -5.26 9.99 -1.30
CA VAL A 142 -4.85 8.58 -1.16
C VAL A 142 -4.35 8.02 -2.48
N THR A 143 -5.13 8.22 -3.55
CA THR A 143 -4.84 7.66 -4.88
C THR A 143 -3.56 8.27 -5.47
N PHE A 144 -3.48 9.59 -5.54
CA PHE A 144 -2.30 10.28 -6.08
C PHE A 144 -1.08 10.08 -5.18
N GLY A 145 -1.25 10.07 -3.86
CA GLY A 145 -0.18 9.78 -2.92
C GLY A 145 0.37 8.36 -3.10
N PHE A 146 -0.49 7.36 -3.25
CA PHE A 146 -0.09 5.98 -3.52
C PHE A 146 0.67 5.87 -4.83
N LEU A 147 0.12 6.42 -5.93
CA LEU A 147 0.76 6.39 -7.25
C LEU A 147 2.11 7.11 -7.24
N TYR A 148 2.21 8.24 -6.55
CA TYR A 148 3.46 8.98 -6.39
C TYR A 148 4.53 8.16 -5.67
N ILE A 149 4.20 7.58 -4.51
CA ILE A 149 5.15 6.79 -3.71
C ILE A 149 5.53 5.51 -4.45
N TRP A 150 4.54 4.79 -4.99
CA TRP A 150 4.76 3.53 -5.69
C TRP A 150 5.53 3.73 -6.98
N GLY A 151 5.16 4.71 -7.82
CA GLY A 151 5.85 5.00 -9.07
C GLY A 151 7.30 5.40 -8.84
N ALA A 152 7.56 6.30 -7.89
CA ALA A 152 8.91 6.68 -7.50
C ALA A 152 9.71 5.48 -6.96
N GLY A 153 9.08 4.64 -6.13
CA GLY A 153 9.68 3.41 -5.64
C GLY A 153 10.01 2.42 -6.77
N LEU A 154 9.09 2.17 -7.68
CA LEU A 154 9.30 1.24 -8.79
C LEU A 154 10.47 1.71 -9.68
N MET A 155 10.55 3.00 -9.99
CA MET A 155 11.70 3.56 -10.71
C MET A 155 13.03 3.34 -9.98
N GLU A 156 13.02 3.40 -8.66
CA GLU A 156 14.21 3.16 -7.85
C GLU A 156 14.60 1.67 -7.79
N ALA A 157 13.62 0.78 -7.63
CA ALA A 157 13.82 -0.66 -7.64
C ALA A 157 14.36 -1.17 -8.98
N GLU A 158 13.85 -0.62 -10.08
CA GLU A 158 14.27 -0.99 -11.43
C GLU A 158 15.63 -0.39 -11.82
N GLY A 159 16.00 0.75 -11.23
CA GLY A 159 17.32 1.37 -11.38
C GLY A 159 18.42 0.70 -10.53
N HIS A 160 18.06 0.09 -9.39
CA HIS A 160 19.03 -0.55 -8.47
C HIS A 160 19.77 -1.76 -9.06
N GLY A 161 19.22 -2.40 -10.10
CA GLY A 161 19.89 -3.52 -10.78
C GLY A 161 21.24 -3.16 -11.44
N HIS A 162 21.58 -1.86 -11.53
CA HIS A 162 22.90 -1.42 -11.97
C HIS A 162 24.00 -1.61 -10.91
N ALA A 163 23.66 -1.61 -9.61
CA ALA A 163 24.65 -1.69 -8.53
C ALA A 163 25.14 -3.13 -8.27
N GLU A 164 24.27 -4.13 -8.40
CA GLU A 164 24.63 -5.55 -8.15
C GLU A 164 25.51 -6.18 -9.25
N ARG A 165 25.70 -5.54 -10.41
CA ARG A 165 26.59 -6.05 -11.48
C ARG A 165 28.02 -5.49 -11.42
N GLN A 166 28.33 -4.60 -10.49
CA GLN A 166 29.65 -3.99 -10.33
C GLN A 166 30.43 -4.50 -9.11
N VAL A 167 29.91 -5.53 -8.44
CA VAL A 167 30.57 -6.28 -7.36
C VAL A 167 30.68 -7.74 -7.79
#